data_AF-A0A8E2DR12-F1
#
_entry.id   AF-A0A8E2DR12-F1
#
_cell.length_a   1.000
_cell.length_b   1.000
_cell.length_c   1.000
_cell.angle_alpha   90.00
_cell.angle_beta   90.00
_cell.angle_gamma   90.00
#
_symmetry.space_group_name_H-M   'P 1'
#
loop_
_entity.id
_entity.type
_entity.pdbx_description
1 polymer ?
#
loop_
_entity_poly.entity_id
_entity_poly.type
_entity_poly.pdbx_seq_one_letter_code
_entity_poly.pdbx_strand_id
1 'polypeptide(L)'
;MSATEKLQQHPAFQQAQNKASYYISQLDKELSKYPALVSFEQRTQVPKSYAFLGGVVFLATLHSINAFASPTSNLVGWALPAYFSVKALETPGHQDDIQWLTYWVVFGFFNFLESFALRIVLYYLPWYFVFKTLFILWLQLPAFRGAQTLYGAVVRPVFVNVHQKALSSPADTTVTADNLRERVATANAD
;
A
#
# COMPACT_ATOMS: atom_id res chain seq x y z
N MET A 1 12.56 25.36 -44.69
CA MET A 1 11.93 25.05 -43.39
C MET A 1 11.38 23.64 -43.44
N SER A 2 12.04 22.73 -42.73
CA SER A 2 11.64 21.33 -42.59
C SER A 2 10.29 21.22 -41.86
N ALA A 3 9.52 20.16 -42.11
CA ALA A 3 8.27 19.88 -41.39
C ALA A 3 8.49 19.82 -39.85
N THR A 4 9.69 19.42 -39.40
CA THR A 4 10.10 19.42 -38.00
C THR A 4 10.26 20.83 -37.41
N GLU A 5 10.81 21.78 -38.17
CA GLU A 5 10.95 23.18 -37.73
C GLU A 5 9.58 23.86 -37.61
N LYS A 6 8.66 23.57 -38.53
CA LYS A 6 7.28 24.09 -38.46
C LYS A 6 6.52 23.54 -37.26
N LEU A 7 6.72 22.27 -36.90
CA LEU A 7 6.12 21.65 -35.72
C LEU A 7 6.71 22.24 -34.43
N GLN A 8 8.03 22.46 -34.37
CA GLN A 8 8.69 23.09 -33.21
C GLN A 8 8.24 24.54 -32.99
N GLN A 9 7.91 25.26 -34.05
CA GLN A 9 7.42 26.64 -33.98
C GLN A 9 5.92 26.74 -33.71
N HIS A 10 5.19 25.61 -33.69
CA HIS A 10 3.76 25.63 -33.44
C HIS A 10 3.46 26.00 -31.97
N PRO A 11 2.58 26.98 -31.69
CA PRO A 11 2.33 27.46 -30.33
C PRO A 11 1.85 26.35 -29.39
N ALA A 12 1.07 25.38 -29.89
CA ALA A 12 0.66 24.22 -29.10
C ALA A 12 1.83 23.28 -28.74
N PHE A 13 2.82 23.13 -29.63
CA PHE A 13 4.01 22.30 -29.35
C PHE A 13 4.91 22.98 -28.32
N GLN A 14 5.15 24.29 -28.46
CA GLN A 14 5.91 25.06 -27.47
C GLN A 14 5.23 25.07 -26.11
N GLN A 15 3.90 25.24 -26.08
CA GLN A 15 3.14 25.18 -24.83
C GLN A 15 3.22 23.79 -24.18
N ALA A 16 3.12 22.72 -24.96
CA ALA A 16 3.28 21.35 -24.48
C ALA A 16 4.70 21.08 -23.95
N GLN A 17 5.72 21.53 -24.68
CA GLN A 17 7.13 21.41 -24.29
C GLN A 17 7.41 22.17 -22.99
N ASN A 18 6.94 23.41 -22.87
CA ASN A 18 7.10 24.22 -21.65
C ASN A 18 6.42 23.57 -20.44
N LYS A 19 5.20 23.03 -20.61
CA LYS A 19 4.51 22.28 -19.56
C LYS A 19 5.29 21.01 -19.18
N ALA A 20 5.76 20.24 -20.15
CA ALA A 20 6.54 19.03 -19.88
C ALA A 20 7.83 19.37 -19.10
N SER A 21 8.59 20.38 -19.53
CA SER A 21 9.78 20.86 -18.82
C SER A 21 9.45 21.38 -17.42
N TYR A 22 8.29 21.99 -17.22
CA TYR A 22 7.82 22.40 -15.90
C TYR A 22 7.60 21.20 -14.97
N TYR A 23 6.91 20.14 -15.42
CA TYR A 23 6.72 18.94 -14.61
C TYR A 23 8.02 18.18 -14.35
N ILE A 24 8.91 18.11 -15.34
CA ILE A 24 10.24 17.49 -15.19
C ILE A 24 11.07 18.24 -14.15
N SER A 25 11.04 19.58 -14.14
CA SER A 25 11.80 20.37 -13.16
C SER A 25 11.21 20.28 -11.75
N GLN A 26 9.89 20.21 -11.61
CA GLN A 26 9.24 19.90 -10.32
C GLN A 26 9.65 18.52 -9.81
N LEU A 27 9.63 17.51 -10.68
CA LEU A 27 10.05 16.16 -10.34
C LEU A 27 11.53 16.15 -9.90
N ASP A 28 12.41 16.82 -10.64
CA ASP A 28 13.82 16.94 -10.29
C ASP A 28 14.04 17.58 -8.90
N LYS A 29 13.26 18.62 -8.59
CA LYS A 29 13.30 19.27 -7.27
C LYS A 29 12.85 18.34 -6.15
N GLU A 30 11.77 17.59 -6.35
CA GLU A 30 11.28 16.61 -5.37
C GLU A 30 12.27 15.46 -5.19
N LEU A 31 12.86 14.97 -6.28
CA LEU A 31 13.87 13.90 -6.24
C LEU A 31 15.18 14.34 -5.57
N SER A 32 15.52 15.63 -5.64
CA SER A 32 16.70 16.19 -4.96
C SER A 32 16.65 16.04 -3.44
N LYS A 33 15.47 15.79 -2.86
CA LYS A 33 15.31 15.51 -1.43
C LYS A 33 15.91 14.16 -1.00
N TYR A 34 16.17 13.26 -1.96
CA TYR A 34 16.70 11.94 -1.70
C TYR A 34 18.21 11.89 -2.03
N PRO A 35 19.11 11.85 -1.03
CA PRO A 35 20.56 11.90 -1.26
C PRO A 35 21.07 10.72 -2.10
N ALA A 36 20.42 9.56 -2.01
CA ALA A 36 20.74 8.40 -2.83
C ALA A 36 20.60 8.67 -4.35
N LEU A 37 19.57 9.43 -4.75
CA LEU A 37 19.33 9.76 -6.16
C LEU A 37 20.31 10.81 -6.67
N VAL A 38 20.72 11.75 -5.80
CA VAL A 38 21.76 12.74 -6.13
C VAL A 38 23.11 12.07 -6.31
N SER A 39 23.48 11.13 -5.43
CA SER A 39 24.70 10.34 -5.59
C SER A 39 24.68 9.47 -6.85
N PHE A 40 23.50 8.96 -7.23
CA PHE A 40 23.32 8.19 -8.46
C PHE A 40 23.48 9.07 -9.71
N GLU A 41 22.90 10.27 -9.73
CA GLU A 41 23.07 11.25 -10.80
C GLU A 41 24.54 11.65 -10.97
N GLN A 42 25.25 11.91 -9.87
CA GLN A 42 26.69 12.24 -9.92
C GLN A 42 27.54 11.12 -10.53
N ARG A 43 27.21 9.85 -10.28
CA ARG A 43 27.95 8.70 -10.81
C ARG A 43 27.61 8.36 -12.25
N THR A 44 26.33 8.45 -12.62
CA THR A 44 25.85 8.01 -13.94
C THR A 44 25.75 9.14 -14.95
N GLN A 45 25.83 10.40 -14.51
CA GLN A 45 25.62 11.61 -15.33
C GLN A 45 24.24 11.66 -16.02
N VAL A 46 23.30 10.80 -15.60
CA VAL A 46 21.91 10.79 -16.08
C VAL A 46 21.07 11.61 -15.11
N PRO A 47 20.24 12.56 -15.60
CA PRO A 47 19.39 13.33 -14.70
C PRO A 47 18.41 12.42 -13.96
N LYS A 48 18.31 12.61 -12.65
CA LYS A 48 17.47 11.80 -11.74
C LYS A 48 16.00 11.76 -12.16
N SER A 49 15.47 12.85 -12.74
CA SER A 49 14.11 12.91 -13.29
C SER A 49 13.89 11.91 -14.43
N TYR A 50 14.82 11.78 -15.38
CA TYR A 50 14.75 10.78 -16.45
C TYR A 50 14.97 9.36 -15.93
N ALA A 51 15.85 9.17 -14.94
CA ALA A 51 16.04 7.86 -14.31
C ALA A 51 14.74 7.36 -13.65
N PHE A 52 14.01 8.24 -12.97
CA PHE A 52 12.72 7.91 -12.37
C PHE A 52 11.63 7.64 -13.41
N LEU A 53 11.49 8.52 -14.42
CA LEU A 53 10.53 8.30 -15.52
C LEU A 53 10.83 7.00 -16.26
N GLY A 54 12.11 6.72 -16.52
CA GLY A 54 12.56 5.46 -17.11
C GLY A 54 12.20 4.27 -16.24
N GLY A 55 12.40 4.35 -14.92
CA GLY A 55 11.98 3.33 -13.96
C GLY A 55 10.47 3.08 -13.99
N VAL A 56 9.65 4.13 -14.04
CA VAL A 56 8.18 4.01 -14.13
C VAL A 56 7.76 3.33 -15.43
N VAL A 57 8.33 3.76 -16.57
CA VAL A 57 8.06 3.15 -17.88
C VAL A 57 8.52 1.70 -17.94
N PHE A 58 9.68 1.39 -17.34
CA PHE A 58 10.19 0.03 -17.23
C PHE A 58 9.24 -0.85 -16.40
N LEU A 59 8.79 -0.39 -15.24
CA LEU A 59 7.82 -1.10 -14.41
C LEU A 59 6.49 -1.33 -15.14
N ALA A 60 5.99 -0.32 -15.89
CA ALA A 60 4.78 -0.46 -16.69
C ALA A 60 4.95 -1.49 -17.83
N THR A 61 6.13 -1.51 -18.44
CA THR A 61 6.48 -2.48 -19.48
C THR A 61 6.56 -3.91 -18.90
N LEU A 62 7.17 -4.08 -17.73
CA LEU A 62 7.21 -5.36 -17.02
C LEU A 62 5.81 -5.87 -16.63
N HIS A 63 4.90 -4.98 -16.23
CA HIS A 63 3.51 -5.36 -15.97
C HIS A 63 2.77 -5.79 -17.25
N SER A 64 3.18 -5.28 -18.41
CA SER A 64 2.60 -5.68 -19.70
C SER A 64 3.06 -7.08 -20.14
N ILE A 65 4.17 -7.58 -19.58
CA ILE A 65 4.65 -8.95 -19.78
C ILE A 65 4.07 -9.83 -18.67
N ASN A 66 3.03 -10.62 -19.00
CA ASN A 66 2.26 -11.41 -18.03
C ASN A 66 3.12 -12.28 -17.07
N ALA A 67 4.25 -12.82 -17.55
CA ALA A 67 5.18 -13.62 -16.73
C ALA A 67 5.85 -12.81 -15.60
N PHE A 68 6.05 -11.50 -15.77
CA PHE A 68 6.71 -10.64 -14.79
C PHE A 68 5.75 -9.78 -13.99
N ALA A 69 4.46 -9.75 -14.34
CA ALA A 69 3.47 -8.90 -13.68
C ALA A 69 3.31 -9.23 -12.18
N SER A 70 3.17 -10.51 -11.83
CA SER A 70 3.05 -10.97 -10.44
C SER A 70 4.30 -10.67 -9.59
N PRO A 71 5.53 -11.09 -9.97
CA PRO A 71 6.72 -10.79 -9.17
C PRO A 71 7.00 -9.29 -9.10
N THR A 72 6.73 -8.52 -10.16
CA THR A 72 6.93 -7.06 -10.15
C THR A 72 5.95 -6.36 -9.19
N SER A 73 4.67 -6.73 -9.23
CA SER A 73 3.65 -6.18 -8.31
C SER A 73 3.98 -6.50 -6.85
N ASN A 74 4.39 -7.74 -6.56
CA ASN A 74 4.78 -8.16 -5.21
C ASN A 74 6.05 -7.45 -4.74
N LEU A 75 7.04 -7.27 -5.62
CA LEU A 75 8.27 -6.54 -5.28
C LEU A 75 7.99 -5.06 -4.97
N VAL A 76 7.15 -4.39 -5.77
CA VAL A 76 6.74 -2.99 -5.50
C VAL A 76 5.92 -2.91 -4.21
N GLY A 77 5.03 -3.87 -3.97
CA GLY A 77 4.25 -3.97 -2.74
C GLY A 77 5.10 -4.30 -1.51
N TRP A 78 6.27 -4.90 -1.67
CA TRP A 78 7.12 -5.27 -0.53
C TRP A 78 8.24 -4.27 -0.28
N ALA A 79 8.96 -3.84 -1.31
CA ALA A 79 10.24 -3.14 -1.16
C ALA A 79 10.11 -1.73 -0.56
N LEU A 80 9.17 -0.92 -1.05
CA LEU A 80 8.98 0.44 -0.54
C LEU A 80 8.49 0.42 0.92
N PRO A 81 7.43 -0.33 1.27
CA PRO A 81 6.96 -0.40 2.65
C PRO A 81 7.97 -1.03 3.60
N ALA A 82 8.74 -2.02 3.15
CA ALA A 82 9.78 -2.64 3.98
C ALA A 82 10.85 -1.61 4.38
N TYR A 83 11.34 -0.81 3.43
CA TYR A 83 12.32 0.25 3.72
C TYR A 83 11.76 1.28 4.71
N PHE A 84 10.54 1.77 4.47
CA PHE A 84 9.93 2.74 5.38
C PHE A 84 9.56 2.14 6.74
N SER A 85 9.21 0.85 6.81
CA SER A 85 8.95 0.15 8.08
C SER A 85 10.21 0.10 8.93
N VAL A 86 11.37 -0.22 8.35
CA VAL A 86 12.65 -0.20 9.09
C VAL A 86 12.96 1.20 9.62
N LYS A 87 12.74 2.23 8.80
CA LYS A 87 12.91 3.62 9.22
C LYS A 87 11.92 4.03 10.33
N ALA A 88 10.69 3.52 10.28
CA ALA A 88 9.68 3.76 11.30
C ALA A 88 10.09 3.13 12.66
N LEU A 89 10.70 1.94 12.64
CA LEU A 89 11.21 1.29 13.85
C LEU A 89 12.31 2.08 14.58
N GLU A 90 13.04 2.93 13.87
CA GLU A 90 14.06 3.81 14.45
C GLU A 90 13.46 5.13 14.99
N THR A 91 12.17 5.39 14.73
CA THR A 91 11.49 6.62 15.13
C THR A 91 10.65 6.36 16.39
N PRO A 92 10.67 7.24 17.42
CA PRO A 92 9.91 7.02 18.65
C PRO A 92 8.38 7.22 18.53
N GLY A 93 7.84 7.41 17.33
CA GLY A 93 6.44 7.78 17.08
C GLY A 93 5.56 6.61 16.64
N HIS A 94 4.47 6.34 17.36
CA HIS A 94 3.55 5.21 17.08
C HIS A 94 2.64 5.37 15.85
N GLN A 95 2.57 6.56 15.26
CA GLN A 95 1.66 6.80 14.12
C GLN A 95 2.16 6.13 12.83
N ASP A 96 3.47 6.06 12.65
CA ASP A 96 4.08 5.41 11.49
C ASP A 96 3.92 3.89 11.57
N ASP A 97 4.02 3.32 12.78
CA ASP A 97 3.79 1.90 13.03
C ASP A 97 2.38 1.46 12.61
N ILE A 98 1.35 2.22 12.99
CA ILE A 98 -0.05 1.91 12.64
C ILE A 98 -0.26 1.94 11.12
N GLN A 99 0.35 2.90 10.43
CA GLN A 99 0.29 3.02 8.98
C GLN A 99 0.87 1.78 8.28
N TRP A 100 2.09 1.39 8.65
CA TRP A 100 2.77 0.26 8.01
C TRP A 100 2.17 -1.09 8.41
N LEU A 101 1.76 -1.28 9.67
CA LEU A 101 1.08 -2.52 10.09
C LEU A 101 -0.28 -2.68 9.40
N THR A 102 -1.08 -1.62 9.31
CA THR A 102 -2.35 -1.66 8.56
C THR A 102 -2.10 -2.01 7.09
N TYR A 103 -1.05 -1.42 6.50
CA TYR A 103 -0.62 -1.75 5.15
C TYR A 103 -0.30 -3.25 5.00
N TRP A 104 0.51 -3.82 5.89
CA TRP A 104 0.92 -5.24 5.83
C TRP A 104 -0.27 -6.20 5.96
N VAL A 105 -1.24 -5.89 6.83
CA VAL A 105 -2.47 -6.69 6.98
C VAL A 105 -3.26 -6.73 5.67
N VAL A 106 -3.43 -5.58 5.02
CA VAL A 106 -4.18 -5.46 3.76
C VAL A 106 -3.40 -6.13 2.63
N PHE A 107 -2.10 -5.86 2.52
CA PHE A 107 -1.24 -6.48 1.53
C PHE A 107 -1.24 -8.01 1.64
N GLY A 108 -1.16 -8.55 2.86
CA GLY A 108 -1.25 -9.98 3.13
C GLY A 108 -2.61 -10.56 2.72
N PHE A 109 -3.70 -9.87 3.04
CA PHE A 109 -5.04 -10.29 2.62
C PHE A 109 -5.20 -10.35 1.09
N PHE A 110 -4.72 -9.35 0.35
CA PHE A 110 -4.76 -9.36 -1.12
C PHE A 110 -3.88 -10.45 -1.73
N ASN A 111 -2.68 -10.72 -1.17
CA ASN A 111 -1.82 -11.82 -1.63
C ASN A 111 -2.43 -13.20 -1.34
N PHE A 112 -3.07 -13.34 -0.18
CA PHE A 112 -3.80 -14.55 0.17
C PHE A 112 -4.97 -14.76 -0.80
N LEU A 113 -5.83 -13.75 -0.99
CA LEU A 113 -6.97 -13.84 -1.90
C LEU A 113 -6.52 -14.12 -3.33
N GLU A 114 -5.44 -13.49 -3.79
CA GLU A 114 -4.82 -13.77 -5.09
C GLU A 114 -4.41 -15.23 -5.18
N SER A 115 -3.73 -15.79 -4.18
CA SER A 115 -3.34 -17.21 -4.19
C SER A 115 -4.52 -18.16 -4.43
N PHE A 116 -5.72 -17.81 -3.96
CA PHE A 116 -6.96 -18.54 -4.24
C PHE A 116 -7.64 -18.14 -5.57
N ALA A 117 -7.53 -16.88 -5.98
CA ALA A 117 -8.30 -16.29 -7.07
C ALA A 117 -7.55 -16.23 -8.42
N LEU A 118 -6.27 -16.57 -8.46
CA LEU A 118 -5.38 -16.45 -9.62
C LEU A 118 -5.95 -17.06 -10.91
N ARG A 119 -6.73 -18.14 -10.82
CA ARG A 119 -7.26 -18.79 -12.03
C ARG A 119 -8.50 -18.12 -12.62
N ILE A 120 -9.35 -17.52 -11.78
CA ILE A 120 -10.60 -16.90 -12.21
C ILE A 120 -10.40 -15.41 -12.52
N VAL A 121 -9.63 -14.69 -11.70
CA VAL A 121 -9.45 -13.24 -11.85
C VAL A 121 -8.58 -12.90 -13.05
N LEU A 122 -7.52 -13.69 -13.31
CA LEU A 122 -6.67 -13.48 -14.49
C LEU A 122 -7.38 -13.77 -15.82
N TYR A 123 -8.43 -14.60 -15.81
CA TYR A 123 -9.23 -14.88 -17.00
C TYR A 123 -10.25 -13.78 -17.30
N TYR A 124 -10.88 -13.21 -16.27
CA TYR A 124 -11.96 -12.23 -16.44
C TYR A 124 -11.50 -10.78 -16.46
N LEU A 125 -10.35 -10.43 -15.86
CA LEU A 125 -9.89 -9.05 -15.73
C LEU A 125 -8.48 -8.87 -16.30
N PRO A 126 -8.33 -8.54 -17.61
CA PRO A 126 -7.08 -7.99 -18.09
C PRO A 126 -6.76 -6.73 -17.26
N TRP A 127 -5.51 -6.54 -16.85
CA TRP A 127 -5.03 -5.42 -16.00
C TRP A 127 -5.23 -5.54 -14.49
N TYR A 128 -5.68 -6.68 -13.94
CA TYR A 128 -5.79 -6.87 -12.48
C TYR A 128 -4.53 -6.46 -11.70
N PHE A 129 -3.35 -6.89 -12.15
CA PHE A 129 -2.08 -6.55 -11.47
C PHE A 129 -1.81 -5.04 -11.44
N VAL A 130 -2.21 -4.30 -12.47
CA VAL A 130 -2.06 -2.84 -12.49
C VAL A 130 -2.99 -2.21 -11.46
N PHE A 131 -4.26 -2.62 -11.41
CA PHE A 131 -5.20 -2.13 -10.39
C PHE A 131 -4.76 -2.48 -8.97
N LYS A 132 -4.30 -3.73 -8.74
CA LYS A 132 -3.75 -4.16 -7.45
C LYS A 132 -2.55 -3.28 -7.06
N THR A 133 -1.59 -3.08 -7.96
CA THR A 133 -0.42 -2.23 -7.70
C THR A 133 -0.81 -0.78 -7.44
N LEU A 134 -1.76 -0.21 -8.20
CA LEU A 134 -2.26 1.15 -7.97
C LEU A 134 -2.96 1.30 -6.62
N PHE A 135 -3.80 0.34 -6.25
CA PHE A 135 -4.48 0.33 -4.95
C PHE A 135 -3.48 0.21 -3.79
N ILE A 136 -2.49 -0.66 -3.94
CA ILE A 136 -1.39 -0.83 -2.99
C ILE A 136 -0.57 0.47 -2.88
N LEU A 137 -0.22 1.11 -4.00
CA LEU A 137 0.49 2.40 -3.99
C LEU A 137 -0.32 3.51 -3.31
N TRP A 138 -1.65 3.53 -3.53
CA TRP A 138 -2.53 4.47 -2.84
C TRP A 138 -2.53 4.27 -1.32
N LEU A 139 -2.48 3.02 -0.84
CA LEU A 139 -2.32 2.71 0.58
C LEU A 139 -0.97 3.18 1.14
N GLN A 140 0.11 3.07 0.34
CA GLN A 140 1.46 3.44 0.72
C GLN A 140 1.67 4.96 0.80
N LEU A 141 1.00 5.73 -0.07
CA LEU A 141 1.24 7.17 -0.16
C LEU A 141 0.71 7.91 1.08
N PRO A 142 1.58 8.58 1.86
CA PRO A 142 1.16 9.33 3.05
C PRO A 142 0.29 10.55 2.70
N ALA A 143 0.41 11.06 1.46
CA ALA A 143 -0.40 12.18 0.97
C ALA A 143 -1.90 11.86 0.90
N PHE A 144 -2.27 10.60 0.63
CA PHE A 144 -3.66 10.18 0.50
C PHE A 144 -4.23 9.55 1.78
N ARG A 145 -3.41 9.33 2.82
CA ARG A 145 -3.80 8.73 4.11
C ARG A 145 -4.68 7.47 3.93
N GLY A 146 -4.39 6.67 2.90
CA GLY A 146 -5.23 5.54 2.51
C GLY A 146 -5.32 4.48 3.62
N ALA A 147 -4.18 4.11 4.21
CA ALA A 147 -4.16 3.14 5.30
C ALA A 147 -4.80 3.67 6.60
N GLN A 148 -4.64 4.97 6.93
CA GLN A 148 -5.35 5.59 8.07
C GLN A 148 -6.87 5.58 7.89
N THR A 149 -7.34 5.85 6.67
CA THR A 149 -8.78 5.80 6.34
C THR A 149 -9.32 4.39 6.52
N LEU A 150 -8.59 3.39 6.01
CA LEU A 150 -8.97 1.99 6.14
C LEU A 150 -8.88 1.48 7.59
N TYR A 151 -7.89 1.95 8.34
CA TYR A 151 -7.78 1.68 9.77
C TYR A 151 -9.02 2.18 10.52
N GLY A 152 -9.41 3.44 10.30
CA GLY A 152 -10.58 4.03 10.94
C GLY A 152 -11.90 3.39 10.50
N ALA A 153 -12.02 3.03 9.23
CA ALA A 153 -13.28 2.54 8.65
C ALA A 153 -13.50 1.04 8.83
N VAL A 154 -12.46 0.21 8.82
CA VAL A 154 -12.58 -1.26 8.80
C VAL A 154 -11.89 -1.89 9.98
N VAL A 155 -10.63 -1.55 10.26
CA VAL A 155 -9.86 -2.23 11.31
C VAL A 155 -10.40 -1.89 12.70
N ARG A 156 -10.62 -0.61 13.00
CA ARG A 156 -11.12 -0.14 14.29
C ARG A 156 -12.48 -0.75 14.68
N PRO A 157 -13.53 -0.74 13.83
CA PRO A 157 -14.80 -1.35 14.20
C PRO A 157 -14.73 -2.88 14.32
N VAL A 158 -13.96 -3.56 13.47
CA VAL A 158 -13.80 -5.02 13.57
C VAL A 158 -13.09 -5.40 14.87
N PHE A 159 -12.02 -4.69 15.24
CA PHE A 159 -11.28 -4.99 16.47
C PHE A 159 -12.10 -4.68 17.73
N VAL A 160 -12.83 -3.56 17.76
CA VAL A 160 -13.73 -3.22 18.86
C VAL A 160 -14.84 -4.26 19.00
N ASN A 161 -15.47 -4.67 17.89
CA ASN A 161 -16.54 -5.67 17.92
C ASN A 161 -16.04 -7.05 18.34
N VAL A 162 -14.84 -7.47 17.92
CA VAL A 162 -14.24 -8.76 18.33
C VAL A 162 -13.80 -8.73 19.79
N HIS A 163 -13.21 -7.63 20.26
CA HIS A 163 -12.81 -7.50 21.67
C HIS A 163 -14.03 -7.43 22.60
N GLN A 164 -15.08 -6.71 22.18
CA GLN A 164 -16.37 -6.73 22.87
C GLN A 164 -16.99 -8.11 22.86
N LYS A 165 -16.98 -8.85 21.73
CA LYS A 165 -17.52 -10.22 21.65
C LYS A 165 -16.72 -11.26 22.44
N ALA A 166 -15.41 -11.03 22.62
CA ALA A 166 -14.55 -11.85 23.47
C ALA A 166 -14.77 -11.54 24.97
N LEU A 167 -14.99 -10.28 25.34
CA LEU A 167 -15.34 -9.85 26.70
C LEU A 167 -16.82 -10.10 27.06
N SER A 168 -17.70 -10.13 26.05
CA SER A 168 -19.13 -10.41 26.17
C SER A 168 -19.49 -11.84 25.81
N SER A 169 -18.49 -12.72 25.60
CA SER A 169 -18.72 -14.15 25.71
C SER A 169 -19.07 -14.37 27.17
N PRO A 170 -20.31 -14.79 27.50
CA PRO A 170 -20.72 -14.90 28.87
C PRO A 170 -19.92 -16.04 29.49
N ALA A 171 -18.84 -15.70 30.17
CA ALA A 171 -18.48 -16.40 31.38
C ALA A 171 -19.54 -16.07 32.46
N ASP A 172 -20.83 -16.26 32.14
CA ASP A 172 -21.85 -16.62 33.11
C ASP A 172 -21.59 -18.08 33.50
N THR A 173 -20.46 -18.25 34.14
CA THR A 173 -20.25 -19.31 35.12
C THR A 173 -19.82 -18.64 36.41
N THR A 174 -20.42 -17.49 36.76
CA THR A 174 -20.65 -17.19 38.18
C THR A 174 -21.76 -18.12 38.64
N VAL A 175 -21.38 -19.40 38.76
CA VAL A 175 -21.97 -20.29 39.74
C VAL A 175 -21.72 -19.62 41.08
N THR A 176 -22.65 -18.76 41.47
CA THR A 176 -22.63 -18.06 42.75
C THR A 176 -22.68 -19.13 43.83
N ALA A 177 -21.89 -18.99 44.90
CA ALA A 177 -21.84 -19.98 45.98
C ALA A 177 -23.23 -20.34 46.51
N ASP A 178 -24.19 -19.41 46.41
CA ASP A 178 -25.59 -19.64 46.78
C ASP A 178 -26.31 -20.65 45.87
N ASN A 179 -26.08 -20.63 44.55
CA ASN A 179 -26.59 -21.64 43.61
C ASN A 179 -26.01 -23.05 43.88
N LEU A 180 -24.77 -23.14 44.37
CA LEU A 180 -24.20 -24.44 44.78
C LEU A 180 -24.76 -24.91 46.13
N ARG A 181 -24.95 -23.99 47.07
CA ARG A 181 -25.55 -24.29 48.38
C ARG A 181 -26.99 -24.78 48.23
N GLU A 182 -27.76 -24.18 47.33
CA GLU A 182 -29.14 -24.59 47.07
C GLU A 182 -29.20 -25.99 46.44
N ARG A 183 -28.33 -26.27 45.45
CA ARG A 183 -28.28 -27.60 44.81
C ARG A 183 -27.79 -28.71 45.75
N VAL A 184 -26.90 -28.40 46.69
CA VAL A 184 -26.46 -29.36 47.73
C VAL A 184 -27.55 -29.56 48.79
N ALA A 185 -28.26 -28.51 49.17
CA ALA A 185 -29.39 -28.62 50.10
C ALA A 185 -30.53 -29.47 49.52
N THR A 186 -30.84 -29.32 48.23
CA THR A 186 -31.85 -30.15 47.56
C THR A 186 -31.41 -31.61 47.37
N ALA A 187 -30.11 -31.85 47.16
CA ALA A 187 -29.58 -33.22 47.00
C ALA A 187 -29.50 -34.01 48.31
N ASN A 188 -29.49 -33.34 49.47
CA ASN A 188 -29.50 -33.97 50.79
C ASN A 188 -30.92 -34.09 51.38
N ALA A 189 -31.96 -33.67 50.64
CA ALA A 189 -33.35 -33.70 51.06
C ALA A 189 -34.14 -34.91 50.51
N ASP A 190 -33.51 -35.72 49.65
CA ASP A 190 -33.95 -37.05 49.20
C ASP A 190 -33.17 -38.16 49.95
#